data_AF-A0A920T894-F1
#
_entry.id   AF-A0A920T894-F1
#
_cell.length_a   1.000
_cell.length_b   1.000
_cell.length_c   1.000
_cell.angle_alpha   90.00
_cell.angle_beta   90.00
_cell.angle_gamma   90.00
#
_symmetry.space_group_name_H-M   'P 1'
#
loop_
_entity.id
_entity.type
_entity.pdbx_description
1 polymer ?
#
loop_
_entity_poly.entity_id
_entity_poly.type
_entity_poly.pdbx_seq_one_letter_code
_entity_poly.pdbx_strand_id
1 'polypeptide(L)'
;MLDASGSLVGQRKLVHKRFKRIYGEFGWGWKRVGQLPMRDQPLLSAVVSYGQKTTFLTKSPTDQFPEIEKAFGMLKADQSGQENVFTAICQVMSLWGHYRNKQGRQIMLVAITDEAGDDHGAPLEVAINRCRRKGAKAYVIGPAAPFGARKGYVPYVAPENGKTYQLPVDLGPDAAIPSLVRLPFWFSGPQYNRPPLSSGFAPYALARLVTETGGIYFMSKMTTMAGLTPLGQYDAAAMRPFEPDYSYASPADCLKDIAKRPLRMAVYNASIASRQYQANSTPQLNIRVTPGNFKQVASDAQKSVAESGLMIDQILQAYPRGIENAYANELSPRWRVAFALSYGRLLAQKVRCMEYNYACAQLKNDLTPQDVSSKSNHWIFRPDSKLNYAAPFKKVAAEATRWLETVVNEAPGTPFAVMANRELKDPLGLKVIQRYVPPVQRRPGRPNAVATPNRPRVLFANKKRKNTPPPAPKPPKPPKLPRL
;
A
#
# COMPACT_ATOMS: atom_id res chain seq x y z
N MET A 1 -1.90 22.46 -14.38
CA MET A 1 -2.78 22.26 -13.22
C MET A 1 -1.92 21.72 -12.10
N LEU A 2 -1.90 22.41 -10.97
CA LEU A 2 -1.00 22.13 -9.85
C LEU A 2 -1.83 21.82 -8.62
N ASP A 3 -1.60 20.66 -8.05
CA ASP A 3 -2.11 20.34 -6.74
C ASP A 3 -1.52 21.29 -5.68
N ALA A 4 -2.40 21.79 -4.81
CA ALA A 4 -2.13 22.74 -3.75
C ALA A 4 -1.70 22.06 -2.44
N SER A 5 -1.56 20.74 -2.39
CA SER A 5 -1.07 20.01 -1.22
C SER A 5 0.27 20.54 -0.71
N GLY A 6 0.48 20.50 0.62
CA GLY A 6 1.72 20.98 1.25
C GLY A 6 2.95 20.14 0.93
N SER A 7 2.75 18.85 0.65
CA SER A 7 3.76 17.85 0.27
C SER A 7 4.45 18.19 -1.06
N LEU A 8 3.77 18.89 -1.97
CA LEU A 8 4.27 19.19 -3.31
C LEU A 8 5.10 20.47 -3.45
N VAL A 9 5.35 21.22 -2.37
CA VAL A 9 6.08 22.51 -2.44
C VAL A 9 7.43 22.40 -3.15
N GLY A 10 8.23 21.38 -2.83
CA GLY A 10 9.55 21.17 -3.43
C GLY A 10 9.47 20.87 -4.93
N GLN A 11 8.45 20.13 -5.36
CA GLN A 11 8.27 19.71 -6.74
C GLN A 11 7.71 20.82 -7.61
N ARG A 12 6.79 21.63 -7.07
CA ARG A 12 6.31 22.83 -7.76
C ARG A 12 7.47 23.76 -8.13
N LYS A 13 8.48 23.92 -7.26
CA LYS A 13 9.71 24.66 -7.58
C LYS A 13 10.49 24.03 -8.74
N LEU A 14 10.56 22.70 -8.80
CA LEU A 14 11.29 21.96 -9.84
C LEU A 14 10.57 22.05 -11.20
N VAL A 15 9.25 21.90 -11.21
CA VAL A 15 8.39 22.12 -12.38
C VAL A 15 8.54 23.56 -12.88
N HIS A 16 8.47 24.53 -11.96
CA HIS A 16 8.67 25.94 -12.29
C HIS A 16 10.02 26.19 -12.98
N LYS A 17 11.12 25.63 -12.44
CA LYS A 17 12.46 25.72 -13.05
C LYS A 17 12.52 25.11 -14.46
N ARG A 18 11.88 23.95 -14.67
CA ARG A 18 11.82 23.31 -16.00
C ARG A 18 10.97 24.12 -16.97
N PHE A 19 9.84 24.67 -16.52
CA PHE A 19 8.97 25.50 -17.35
C PHE A 19 9.69 26.77 -17.81
N LYS A 20 10.48 27.40 -16.92
CA LYS A 20 11.36 28.53 -17.24
C LYS A 20 12.37 28.19 -18.33
N ARG A 21 12.97 27.00 -18.26
CA ARG A 21 13.91 26.52 -19.29
C ARG A 21 13.23 26.35 -20.65
N ILE A 22 12.06 25.70 -20.69
CA ILE A 22 11.28 25.47 -21.91
C ILE A 22 10.93 26.82 -22.57
N TYR A 23 10.37 27.76 -21.81
CA TYR A 23 10.07 29.10 -22.31
C TYR A 23 11.31 29.89 -22.71
N GLY A 24 12.43 29.69 -22.01
CA GLY A 24 13.72 30.22 -22.40
C GLY A 24 14.14 29.73 -23.78
N GLU A 25 14.16 28.41 -24.00
CA GLU A 25 14.52 27.76 -25.28
C GLU A 25 13.59 28.22 -26.43
N PHE A 26 12.30 28.42 -26.18
CA PHE A 26 11.38 29.03 -27.15
C PHE A 26 11.64 30.53 -27.38
N GLY A 27 12.04 31.27 -26.34
CA GLY A 27 12.32 32.71 -26.40
C GLY A 27 13.54 33.07 -27.26
N TRP A 28 14.54 32.20 -27.37
CA TRP A 28 15.69 32.42 -28.28
C TRP A 28 15.29 32.33 -29.77
N GLY A 29 14.23 31.59 -30.10
CA GLY A 29 13.71 31.50 -31.47
C GLY A 29 12.70 32.60 -31.83
N TRP A 30 12.03 33.20 -30.84
CA TRP A 30 10.86 34.08 -31.07
C TRP A 30 11.06 35.48 -30.48
N LYS A 31 11.73 36.36 -31.21
CA LYS A 31 11.84 37.81 -30.90
C LYS A 31 10.51 38.61 -30.99
N ARG A 32 9.33 37.97 -30.96
CA ARG A 32 8.00 38.60 -31.13
C ARG A 32 6.96 38.16 -30.08
N VAL A 33 7.37 37.72 -28.89
CA VAL A 33 6.45 37.42 -27.78
C VAL A 33 5.66 38.70 -27.41
N GLY A 34 4.33 38.60 -27.30
CA GLY A 34 3.45 39.74 -27.00
C GLY A 34 3.16 40.72 -28.14
N GLN A 35 3.72 40.54 -29.35
CA GLN A 35 3.49 41.42 -30.52
C GLN A 35 2.50 40.85 -31.54
N LEU A 36 2.17 39.57 -31.44
CA LEU A 36 1.21 38.91 -32.32
C LEU A 36 -0.20 38.92 -31.70
N PRO A 37 -1.27 39.10 -32.50
CA PRO A 37 -2.64 38.89 -32.05
C PRO A 37 -2.78 37.52 -31.37
N MET A 38 -3.63 37.41 -30.34
CA MET A 38 -3.80 36.17 -29.57
C MET A 38 -4.16 34.94 -30.43
N ARG A 39 -4.68 35.14 -31.66
CA ARG A 39 -4.93 34.06 -32.62
C ARG A 39 -3.65 33.49 -33.25
N ASP A 40 -2.65 34.33 -33.44
CA ASP A 40 -1.40 34.02 -34.14
C ASP A 40 -0.27 33.66 -33.17
N GLN A 41 -0.52 33.76 -31.86
CA GLN A 41 0.43 33.33 -30.84
C GLN A 41 0.57 31.80 -30.82
N PRO A 42 1.79 31.25 -30.97
CA PRO A 42 2.00 29.82 -31.13
C PRO A 42 1.66 29.00 -29.88
N LEU A 43 1.88 29.54 -28.67
CA LEU A 43 1.62 28.84 -27.40
C LEU A 43 0.98 29.78 -26.37
N LEU A 44 -0.17 29.38 -25.84
CA LEU A 44 -0.82 30.02 -24.70
C LEU A 44 -0.76 29.07 -23.51
N SER A 45 -0.35 29.58 -22.35
CA SER A 45 -0.29 28.82 -21.11
C SER A 45 -1.13 29.46 -20.02
N ALA A 46 -1.65 28.62 -19.15
CA ALA A 46 -2.42 29.03 -18.00
C ALA A 46 -2.08 28.16 -16.79
N VAL A 47 -2.10 28.76 -15.61
CA VAL A 47 -1.82 28.06 -14.36
C VAL A 47 -3.08 28.04 -13.51
N VAL A 48 -3.43 26.84 -13.08
CA VAL A 48 -4.61 26.56 -12.25
C VAL A 48 -4.14 25.71 -11.10
N SER A 49 -4.49 26.07 -9.87
CA SER A 49 -4.31 25.23 -8.70
C SER A 49 -5.60 24.55 -8.30
N TYR A 50 -5.51 23.36 -7.73
CA TYR A 50 -6.66 22.62 -7.21
C TYR A 50 -6.34 21.98 -5.86
N GLY A 51 -7.40 21.70 -5.12
CA GLY A 51 -7.45 21.10 -3.79
C GLY A 51 -8.93 20.85 -3.52
N GLN A 52 -9.47 21.31 -2.38
CA GLN A 52 -10.91 21.34 -2.19
C GLN A 52 -11.61 22.23 -3.23
N LYS A 53 -11.00 23.36 -3.58
CA LYS A 53 -11.50 24.32 -4.58
C LYS A 53 -10.46 24.56 -5.67
N THR A 54 -10.94 24.73 -6.89
CA THR A 54 -10.09 25.17 -8.01
C THR A 54 -9.87 26.67 -7.96
N THR A 55 -8.63 27.10 -8.12
CA THR A 55 -8.25 28.51 -8.20
C THR A 55 -7.54 28.77 -9.51
N PHE A 56 -8.05 29.72 -10.29
CA PHE A 56 -7.45 30.18 -11.54
C PHE A 56 -6.41 31.25 -11.21
N LEU A 57 -5.14 30.89 -11.25
CA LEU A 57 -4.03 31.80 -10.91
C LEU A 57 -3.73 32.76 -12.07
N THR A 58 -4.02 32.33 -13.30
CA THR A 58 -4.06 33.18 -14.49
C THR A 58 -5.52 33.41 -14.92
N LYS A 59 -5.92 34.68 -15.13
CA LYS A 59 -7.30 35.03 -15.55
C LYS A 59 -7.67 34.42 -16.91
N SER A 60 -6.73 34.46 -17.85
CA SER A 60 -6.85 33.89 -19.20
C SER A 60 -5.53 33.26 -19.63
N PRO A 61 -5.52 32.29 -20.56
CA PRO A 61 -4.30 31.78 -21.16
C PRO A 61 -3.50 32.91 -21.83
N THR A 62 -2.19 32.96 -21.55
CA THR A 62 -1.28 34.05 -21.93
C THR A 62 0.01 33.47 -22.51
N ASP A 63 0.68 34.20 -23.41
CA ASP A 63 2.04 33.90 -23.88
C ASP A 63 3.12 34.57 -23.00
N GLN A 64 2.72 35.42 -22.06
CA GLN A 64 3.63 36.16 -21.20
C GLN A 64 4.15 35.29 -20.05
N PHE A 65 5.41 34.87 -20.17
CA PHE A 65 6.08 34.10 -19.14
C PHE A 65 6.11 34.76 -17.74
N PRO A 66 6.32 36.09 -17.60
CA PRO A 66 6.31 36.74 -16.27
C PRO A 66 4.98 36.58 -15.52
N GLU A 67 3.84 36.61 -16.23
CA GLU A 67 2.53 36.38 -15.62
C GLU A 67 2.39 34.95 -15.11
N ILE A 68 2.92 33.99 -15.86
CA ILE A 68 2.95 32.58 -15.50
C ILE A 68 3.88 32.35 -14.29
N GLU A 69 5.08 32.95 -14.28
CA GLU A 69 6.02 32.88 -13.16
C GLU A 69 5.40 33.46 -11.88
N LYS A 70 4.70 34.60 -11.98
CA LYS A 70 3.96 35.19 -10.87
C LYS A 70 2.86 34.25 -10.36
N ALA A 71 2.14 33.57 -11.25
CA ALA A 71 1.11 32.61 -10.88
C ALA A 71 1.67 31.44 -10.06
N PHE A 72 2.86 30.92 -10.39
CA PHE A 72 3.53 29.91 -9.57
C PHE A 72 3.86 30.40 -8.15
N GLY A 73 4.20 31.68 -7.99
CA GLY A 73 4.49 32.29 -6.69
C GLY A 73 3.24 32.57 -5.83
N MET A 74 2.07 32.72 -6.46
CA MET A 74 0.79 32.99 -5.77
C MET A 74 0.12 31.75 -5.17
N LEU A 75 0.67 30.56 -5.40
CA LEU A 75 0.06 29.31 -4.98
C LEU A 75 0.13 29.16 -3.45
N LYS A 76 -1.04 29.16 -2.81
CA LYS A 76 -1.18 28.89 -1.37
C LYS A 76 -1.43 27.41 -1.15
N ALA A 77 -0.81 26.85 -0.11
CA ALA A 77 -1.05 25.46 0.25
C ALA A 77 -2.50 25.30 0.77
N ASP A 78 -3.21 24.29 0.27
CA ASP A 78 -4.49 23.89 0.83
C ASP A 78 -4.25 23.03 2.08
N GLN A 79 -5.02 23.28 3.14
CA GLN A 79 -4.97 22.55 4.40
C GLN A 79 -6.12 21.54 4.54
N SER A 80 -7.02 21.48 3.56
CA SER A 80 -8.20 20.62 3.61
C SER A 80 -7.88 19.12 3.54
N GLY A 81 -6.79 18.76 2.85
CA GLY A 81 -6.47 17.37 2.48
C GLY A 81 -7.48 16.76 1.51
N GLN A 82 -8.16 17.59 0.70
CA GLN A 82 -9.04 17.13 -0.38
C GLN A 82 -8.45 17.50 -1.74
N GLU A 83 -8.49 16.57 -2.69
CA GLU A 83 -7.95 16.75 -4.03
C GLU A 83 -9.01 16.51 -5.12
N ASN A 84 -9.68 17.58 -5.54
CA ASN A 84 -10.73 17.53 -6.56
C ASN A 84 -10.17 17.77 -7.98
N VAL A 85 -9.33 16.85 -8.46
CA VAL A 85 -8.62 16.98 -9.75
C VAL A 85 -9.58 16.93 -10.96
N PHE A 86 -10.59 16.06 -10.94
CA PHE A 86 -11.49 15.88 -12.09
C PHE A 86 -12.46 17.05 -12.24
N THR A 87 -12.91 17.60 -11.11
CA THR A 87 -13.71 18.83 -11.04
C THR A 87 -12.93 20.01 -11.58
N ALA A 88 -11.64 20.13 -11.22
CA ALA A 88 -10.78 21.17 -11.76
C ALA A 88 -10.65 21.05 -13.30
N ILE A 89 -10.51 19.83 -13.83
CA ILE A 89 -10.48 19.60 -15.29
C ILE A 89 -11.80 20.04 -15.92
N CYS A 90 -12.93 19.66 -15.32
CA CYS A 90 -14.24 20.06 -15.80
C CYS A 90 -14.36 21.59 -15.91
N GLN A 91 -13.94 22.32 -14.87
CA GLN A 91 -14.02 23.77 -14.82
C GLN A 91 -13.07 24.44 -15.83
N VAL A 92 -11.84 23.93 -15.97
CA VAL A 92 -10.89 24.39 -16.99
C VAL A 92 -11.49 24.21 -18.40
N MET A 93 -12.09 23.05 -18.68
CA MET A 93 -12.70 22.80 -19.98
C MET A 93 -13.97 23.62 -20.22
N SER A 94 -14.73 23.95 -19.18
CA SER A 94 -15.83 24.91 -19.28
C SER A 94 -15.34 26.31 -19.65
N LEU A 95 -14.27 26.78 -19.00
CA LEU A 95 -13.79 28.14 -19.17
C LEU A 95 -13.01 28.32 -20.47
N TRP A 96 -12.10 27.40 -20.78
CA TRP A 96 -11.14 27.54 -21.89
C TRP A 96 -11.32 26.52 -23.02
N GLY A 97 -12.29 25.61 -22.93
CA GLY A 97 -12.59 24.67 -24.03
C GLY A 97 -13.04 25.35 -25.32
N HIS A 98 -13.48 26.61 -25.27
CA HIS A 98 -13.88 27.39 -26.45
C HIS A 98 -12.70 27.75 -27.37
N TYR A 99 -11.45 27.73 -26.89
CA TYR A 99 -10.25 27.98 -27.70
C TYR A 99 -10.08 26.96 -28.82
N ARG A 100 -10.53 25.71 -28.59
CA ARG A 100 -10.58 24.68 -29.66
C ARG A 100 -11.50 25.12 -30.78
N ASN A 101 -12.74 25.50 -30.44
CA ASN A 101 -13.79 25.76 -31.42
C ASN A 101 -13.59 27.09 -32.14
N LYS A 102 -13.19 28.15 -31.41
CA LYS A 102 -13.07 29.50 -31.97
C LYS A 102 -11.74 29.73 -32.69
N GLN A 103 -10.66 29.07 -32.26
CA GLN A 103 -9.30 29.35 -32.75
C GLN A 103 -8.59 28.12 -33.32
N GLY A 104 -9.24 26.94 -33.36
CA GLY A 104 -8.64 25.71 -33.87
C GLY A 104 -7.50 25.14 -33.02
N ARG A 105 -7.24 25.70 -31.83
CA ARG A 105 -6.08 25.32 -30.99
C ARG A 105 -6.16 23.88 -30.51
N GLN A 106 -5.01 23.24 -30.33
CA GLN A 106 -4.91 21.99 -29.60
C GLN A 106 -4.77 22.28 -28.10
N ILE A 107 -5.56 21.59 -27.27
CA ILE A 107 -5.58 21.81 -25.83
C ILE A 107 -4.81 20.68 -25.15
N MET A 108 -3.78 21.06 -24.38
CA MET A 108 -3.04 20.15 -23.51
C MET A 108 -3.34 20.49 -22.06
N LEU A 109 -3.85 19.50 -21.31
CA LEU A 109 -4.08 19.61 -19.88
C LEU A 109 -2.98 18.86 -19.16
N VAL A 110 -2.12 19.55 -18.41
CA VAL A 110 -1.06 18.90 -17.62
C VAL A 110 -1.42 19.01 -16.14
N ALA A 111 -1.67 17.89 -15.47
CA ALA A 111 -1.93 17.81 -14.03
C ALA A 111 -0.74 17.22 -13.29
N ILE A 112 -0.42 17.78 -12.13
CA ILE A 112 0.65 17.33 -11.24
C ILE A 112 0.02 17.13 -9.86
N THR A 113 0.07 15.89 -9.35
CA THR A 113 -0.54 15.46 -8.09
C THR A 113 0.36 14.46 -7.39
N ASP A 114 0.25 14.39 -6.08
CA ASP A 114 0.84 13.32 -5.27
C ASP A 114 -0.16 12.27 -4.79
N GLU A 115 -1.43 12.34 -5.21
CA GLU A 115 -2.47 11.37 -4.85
C GLU A 115 -3.31 10.95 -6.09
N ALA A 116 -4.37 10.16 -5.86
CA ALA A 116 -5.27 9.72 -6.93
C ALA A 116 -6.42 10.70 -7.20
N GLY A 117 -6.66 11.66 -6.30
CA GLY A 117 -7.82 12.53 -6.30
C GLY A 117 -9.06 11.90 -5.63
N ASP A 118 -9.77 12.72 -4.85
CA ASP A 118 -10.93 12.31 -4.06
C ASP A 118 -12.23 12.25 -4.86
N ASP A 119 -12.32 13.00 -5.96
CA ASP A 119 -13.53 13.18 -6.75
C ASP A 119 -13.66 12.19 -7.93
N HIS A 120 -13.10 10.99 -7.76
CA HIS A 120 -13.29 9.89 -8.70
C HIS A 120 -14.77 9.46 -8.80
N GLY A 121 -15.19 8.97 -9.98
CA GLY A 121 -16.59 8.59 -10.26
C GLY A 121 -17.26 9.54 -11.26
N ALA A 122 -18.42 10.10 -10.93
CA ALA A 122 -19.15 10.97 -11.86
C ALA A 122 -18.33 12.17 -12.39
N PRO A 123 -17.50 12.87 -11.58
CA PRO A 123 -16.65 13.95 -12.09
C PRO A 123 -15.61 13.46 -13.12
N LEU A 124 -15.06 12.26 -12.96
CA LEU A 124 -14.16 11.63 -13.94
C LEU A 124 -14.86 11.44 -15.30
N GLU A 125 -16.07 10.89 -15.32
CA GLU A 125 -16.83 10.70 -16.57
C GLU A 125 -17.10 12.03 -17.28
N VAL A 126 -17.48 13.05 -16.51
CA VAL A 126 -17.74 14.38 -17.06
C VAL A 126 -16.44 14.99 -17.60
N ALA A 127 -15.33 14.83 -16.90
CA ALA A 127 -14.01 15.31 -17.34
C ALA A 127 -13.57 14.64 -18.65
N ILE A 128 -13.64 13.31 -18.72
CA ILE A 128 -13.32 12.52 -19.93
C ILE A 128 -14.18 12.98 -21.10
N ASN A 129 -15.51 13.04 -20.91
CA ASN A 129 -16.44 13.43 -21.97
C ASN A 129 -16.18 14.85 -22.47
N ARG A 130 -15.90 15.81 -21.58
CA ARG A 130 -15.56 17.19 -21.96
C ARG A 130 -14.26 17.26 -22.74
N CYS A 131 -13.23 16.53 -22.30
CA CYS A 131 -11.95 16.49 -22.99
C CYS A 131 -12.09 15.88 -24.39
N ARG A 132 -12.76 14.73 -24.51
CA ARG A 132 -13.01 14.06 -25.80
C ARG A 132 -13.79 14.95 -26.78
N ARG A 133 -14.89 15.57 -26.34
CA ARG A 133 -15.70 16.48 -27.17
C ARG A 133 -14.92 17.69 -27.69
N LYS A 134 -13.90 18.14 -26.96
CA LYS A 134 -13.06 19.30 -27.31
C LYS A 134 -11.69 18.91 -27.87
N GLY A 135 -11.41 17.63 -28.09
CA GLY A 135 -10.10 17.15 -28.53
C GLY A 135 -8.95 17.58 -27.61
N ALA A 136 -9.22 17.75 -26.32
CA ALA A 136 -8.20 18.06 -25.33
C ALA A 136 -7.53 16.78 -24.84
N LYS A 137 -6.21 16.79 -24.77
CA LYS A 137 -5.40 15.65 -24.29
C LYS A 137 -4.95 15.90 -22.86
N ALA A 138 -5.19 14.95 -21.96
CA ALA A 138 -4.76 15.04 -20.58
C ALA A 138 -3.42 14.32 -20.36
N TYR A 139 -2.51 14.98 -19.66
CA TYR A 139 -1.23 14.46 -19.23
C TYR A 139 -1.18 14.58 -17.71
N VAL A 140 -0.81 13.51 -17.03
CA VAL A 140 -0.75 13.50 -15.56
C VAL A 140 0.65 13.11 -15.15
N ILE A 141 1.21 13.83 -14.18
CA ILE A 141 2.46 13.50 -13.52
C ILE A 141 2.11 13.18 -12.08
N GLY A 142 2.30 11.93 -11.66
CA GLY A 142 1.88 11.50 -10.32
C GLY A 142 2.46 10.16 -9.90
N PRO A 143 2.03 9.64 -8.74
CA PRO A 143 2.62 8.46 -8.13
C PRO A 143 2.18 7.15 -8.78
N ALA A 144 2.86 6.06 -8.44
CA ALA A 144 2.38 4.72 -8.76
C ALA A 144 1.27 4.30 -7.79
N ALA A 145 0.27 3.57 -8.28
CA ALA A 145 -0.76 2.97 -7.44
C ALA A 145 -0.16 1.83 -6.57
N PRO A 146 -0.59 1.64 -5.33
CA PRO A 146 -0.20 0.53 -4.49
C PRO A 146 -0.78 -0.79 -5.01
N PHE A 147 0.02 -1.85 -4.98
CA PHE A 147 -0.39 -3.14 -5.52
C PHE A 147 -1.46 -3.82 -4.67
N GLY A 148 -2.66 -4.02 -5.24
CA GLY A 148 -3.77 -4.70 -4.58
C GLY A 148 -4.39 -3.94 -3.41
N ALA A 149 -4.01 -2.68 -3.22
CA ALA A 149 -4.51 -1.80 -2.19
C ALA A 149 -4.93 -0.46 -2.81
N ARG A 150 -5.49 0.41 -1.97
CA ARG A 150 -5.87 1.78 -2.35
C ARG A 150 -5.04 2.82 -1.61
N LYS A 151 -4.81 2.58 -0.32
CA LYS A 151 -4.00 3.46 0.51
C LYS A 151 -2.53 3.06 0.51
N GLY A 152 -1.66 4.05 0.39
CA GLY A 152 -0.24 3.99 0.71
C GLY A 152 0.04 4.49 2.13
N TYR A 153 1.29 4.40 2.57
CA TYR A 153 1.71 4.95 3.86
C TYR A 153 3.01 5.74 3.73
N VAL A 154 3.05 6.87 4.42
CA VAL A 154 4.17 7.82 4.42
C VAL A 154 4.72 7.97 5.84
N PRO A 155 6.04 7.87 6.04
CA PRO A 155 6.64 8.18 7.33
C PRO A 155 6.50 9.68 7.63
N TYR A 156 5.84 9.99 8.74
CA TYR A 156 5.72 11.32 9.32
C TYR A 156 6.43 11.34 10.67
N VAL A 157 7.47 12.16 10.80
CA VAL A 157 8.12 12.38 12.09
C VAL A 157 7.35 13.46 12.82
N ALA A 158 6.64 13.08 13.89
CA ALA A 158 5.87 14.03 14.69
C ALA A 158 6.84 14.98 15.43
N PRO A 159 6.77 16.31 15.19
CA PRO A 159 7.64 17.28 15.85
C PRO A 159 7.55 17.25 17.38
N GLU A 160 6.39 16.84 17.92
CA GLU A 160 6.11 16.86 19.35
C GLU A 160 6.88 15.78 20.13
N ASN A 161 7.22 14.66 19.48
CA ASN A 161 7.83 13.52 20.17
C ASN A 161 8.96 12.83 19.40
N GLY A 162 9.30 13.31 18.19
CA GLY A 162 10.34 12.74 17.34
C GLY A 162 10.05 11.32 16.83
N LYS A 163 8.86 10.76 17.09
CA LYS A 163 8.49 9.41 16.63
C LYS A 163 8.00 9.48 15.20
N THR A 164 8.35 8.45 14.44
CA THR A 164 7.84 8.24 13.08
C THR A 164 6.51 7.50 13.11
N TYR A 165 5.47 8.13 12.61
CA TYR A 165 4.16 7.57 12.35
C TYR A 165 4.01 7.25 10.86
N GLN A 166 3.19 6.27 10.51
CA GLN A 166 2.88 5.94 9.12
C GLN A 166 1.50 6.52 8.80
N LEU A 167 1.47 7.63 8.06
CA LEU A 167 0.23 8.30 7.69
C LEU A 167 -0.35 7.65 6.43
N PRO A 168 -1.63 7.28 6.42
CA PRO A 168 -2.28 6.75 5.23
C PRO A 168 -2.48 7.86 4.20
N VAL A 169 -2.21 7.55 2.93
CA VAL A 169 -2.41 8.44 1.77
C VAL A 169 -3.25 7.71 0.73
N ASP A 170 -4.22 8.36 0.10
CA ASP A 170 -5.04 7.72 -0.94
C ASP A 170 -4.37 7.80 -2.32
N LEU A 171 -3.60 6.77 -2.62
CA LEU A 171 -2.92 6.63 -3.91
C LEU A 171 -3.82 5.97 -4.97
N GLY A 172 -5.08 5.69 -4.66
CA GLY A 172 -6.02 5.03 -5.55
C GLY A 172 -5.69 3.56 -5.83
N PRO A 173 -6.65 2.76 -6.32
CA PRO A 173 -6.38 1.40 -6.77
C PRO A 173 -5.69 1.40 -8.14
N ASP A 174 -4.97 0.32 -8.44
CA ASP A 174 -4.37 0.09 -9.76
C ASP A 174 -5.41 -0.38 -10.80
N ALA A 175 -6.56 -0.90 -10.39
CA ALA A 175 -7.62 -1.37 -11.29
C ALA A 175 -9.03 -0.93 -10.81
N ALA A 176 -10.03 -1.05 -11.70
CA ALA A 176 -11.42 -0.71 -11.40
C ALA A 176 -12.01 -1.50 -10.22
N ILE A 177 -11.62 -2.77 -10.10
CA ILE A 177 -12.06 -3.69 -9.05
C ILE A 177 -10.84 -4.44 -8.47
N PRO A 178 -10.91 -4.83 -7.19
CA PRO A 178 -9.79 -5.50 -6.55
C PRO A 178 -9.66 -6.95 -7.05
N SER A 179 -8.46 -7.32 -7.49
CA SER A 179 -8.14 -8.65 -8.04
C SER A 179 -7.11 -9.42 -7.19
N LEU A 180 -6.78 -8.92 -6.00
CA LEU A 180 -5.77 -9.51 -5.11
C LEU A 180 -6.33 -9.70 -3.71
N VAL A 181 -6.05 -10.88 -3.16
CA VAL A 181 -6.38 -11.24 -1.77
C VAL A 181 -5.45 -10.52 -0.79
N ARG A 182 -6.02 -10.01 0.31
CA ARG A 182 -5.25 -9.47 1.42
C ARG A 182 -4.88 -10.60 2.36
N LEU A 183 -3.59 -10.94 2.40
CA LEU A 183 -3.05 -11.97 3.28
C LEU A 183 -1.71 -11.49 3.86
N PRO A 184 -1.43 -11.78 5.15
CA PRO A 184 -0.16 -11.48 5.76
C PRO A 184 0.92 -12.43 5.25
N PHE A 185 2.17 -12.22 5.65
CA PHE A 185 3.23 -13.22 5.54
C PHE A 185 3.58 -13.73 6.92
N TRP A 186 3.82 -15.03 7.07
CA TRP A 186 4.18 -15.61 8.37
C TRP A 186 5.58 -15.20 8.83
N PHE A 187 6.57 -15.23 7.95
CA PHE A 187 7.96 -14.99 8.33
C PHE A 187 8.44 -13.64 7.81
N SER A 188 9.00 -13.60 6.59
CA SER A 188 9.63 -12.40 6.06
C SER A 188 8.72 -11.63 5.10
N GLY A 189 7.80 -10.82 5.65
CA GLY A 189 6.99 -9.97 4.80
C GLY A 189 6.05 -8.96 5.47
N PRO A 190 5.40 -8.14 4.64
CA PRO A 190 4.46 -7.12 5.07
C PRO A 190 3.23 -7.74 5.73
N GLN A 191 2.77 -7.08 6.77
CA GLN A 191 1.48 -7.35 7.40
C GLN A 191 0.42 -6.44 6.77
N TYR A 192 -0.86 -6.62 7.11
CA TYR A 192 -1.99 -5.90 6.50
C TYR A 192 -1.85 -4.37 6.45
N ASN A 193 -1.15 -3.78 7.42
CA ASN A 193 -0.98 -2.33 7.58
C ASN A 193 0.24 -1.77 6.84
N ARG A 194 0.87 -2.56 5.96
CA ARG A 194 2.01 -2.15 5.13
C ARG A 194 1.78 -2.65 3.71
N PRO A 195 1.13 -1.86 2.83
CA PRO A 195 0.93 -2.22 1.43
C PRO A 195 2.30 -2.56 0.83
N PRO A 196 2.42 -3.73 0.21
CA PRO A 196 3.70 -4.42 0.16
C PRO A 196 4.65 -3.88 -0.90
N LEU A 197 4.13 -3.19 -1.92
CA LEU A 197 4.86 -2.74 -3.11
C LEU A 197 4.03 -1.79 -3.98
N SER A 198 4.72 -1.04 -4.83
CA SER A 198 4.14 -0.39 -6.01
C SER A 198 3.55 -1.43 -6.98
N SER A 199 2.43 -1.11 -7.61
CA SER A 199 1.84 -1.92 -8.70
C SER A 199 2.57 -1.78 -10.04
N GLY A 200 3.44 -0.77 -10.19
CA GLY A 200 4.01 -0.39 -11.48
C GLY A 200 3.02 0.30 -12.44
N PHE A 201 1.76 0.46 -12.04
CA PHE A 201 0.72 1.14 -12.81
C PHE A 201 0.31 2.46 -12.14
N ALA A 202 -0.27 3.34 -12.94
CA ALA A 202 -0.88 4.57 -12.45
C ALA A 202 -2.22 4.29 -11.73
N PRO A 203 -2.68 5.19 -10.84
CA PRO A 203 -4.00 5.10 -10.24
C PRO A 203 -5.09 5.04 -11.30
N TYR A 204 -6.02 4.08 -11.16
CA TYR A 204 -6.97 3.70 -12.21
C TYR A 204 -7.72 4.89 -12.81
N ALA A 205 -8.22 5.81 -11.97
CA ALA A 205 -8.99 6.96 -12.42
C ALA A 205 -8.15 7.93 -13.29
N LEU A 206 -6.92 8.23 -12.86
CA LEU A 206 -6.00 9.09 -13.60
C LEU A 206 -5.47 8.42 -14.87
N ALA A 207 -5.17 7.12 -14.79
CA ALA A 207 -4.76 6.30 -15.93
C ALA A 207 -5.85 6.29 -17.01
N ARG A 208 -7.10 6.06 -16.61
CA ARG A 208 -8.24 6.06 -17.52
C ARG A 208 -8.47 7.42 -18.16
N LEU A 209 -8.35 8.51 -17.39
CA LEU A 209 -8.45 9.87 -17.92
C LEU A 209 -7.44 10.10 -19.07
N VAL A 210 -6.18 9.76 -18.88
CA VAL A 210 -5.15 9.99 -19.92
C VAL A 210 -5.35 9.07 -21.12
N THR A 211 -5.73 7.80 -20.88
CA THR A 211 -5.96 6.81 -21.94
C THR A 211 -7.14 7.22 -22.82
N GLU A 212 -8.28 7.58 -22.22
CA GLU A 212 -9.48 7.96 -22.98
C GLU A 212 -9.35 9.32 -23.69
N THR A 213 -8.42 10.18 -23.26
CA THR A 213 -8.16 11.47 -23.91
C THR A 213 -6.98 11.43 -24.89
N GLY A 214 -6.30 10.28 -25.03
CA GLY A 214 -5.15 10.12 -25.93
C GLY A 214 -3.90 10.88 -25.47
N GLY A 215 -3.75 11.07 -24.15
CA GLY A 215 -2.55 11.62 -23.53
C GLY A 215 -1.72 10.56 -22.82
N ILE A 216 -0.89 10.96 -21.85
CA ILE A 216 0.13 10.09 -21.23
C ILE A 216 0.18 10.32 -19.71
N TYR A 217 0.30 9.23 -18.95
CA TYR A 217 0.64 9.27 -17.53
C TYR A 217 2.15 9.14 -17.34
N PHE A 218 2.76 10.12 -16.70
CA PHE A 218 4.16 10.12 -16.31
C PHE A 218 4.27 9.71 -14.86
N MET A 219 4.62 8.44 -14.66
CA MET A 219 4.86 7.91 -13.32
C MET A 219 6.09 8.57 -12.72
N SER A 220 5.89 9.12 -11.53
CA SER A 220 6.85 9.97 -10.88
C SER A 220 7.22 9.41 -9.51
N LYS A 221 8.47 9.67 -9.11
CA LYS A 221 8.96 9.35 -7.75
C LYS A 221 8.50 10.42 -6.73
N MET A 222 7.36 11.07 -6.99
CA MET A 222 6.95 12.33 -6.38
C MET A 222 6.37 12.16 -4.96
N THR A 223 5.58 11.12 -4.70
CA THR A 223 5.30 10.76 -3.31
C THR A 223 6.51 10.05 -2.72
N THR A 224 6.93 10.50 -1.52
CA THR A 224 6.95 9.75 -0.24
C THR A 224 6.95 8.21 -0.29
N MET A 225 7.54 7.61 -1.31
CA MET A 225 7.78 6.18 -1.47
C MET A 225 8.83 5.66 -0.48
N ALA A 226 9.26 6.44 0.52
CA ALA A 226 10.20 5.96 1.54
C ALA A 226 9.68 4.72 2.30
N GLY A 227 8.38 4.40 2.19
CA GLY A 227 7.79 3.12 2.65
C GLY A 227 7.20 2.21 1.56
N LEU A 228 7.09 2.70 0.32
CA LEU A 228 6.51 1.98 -0.83
C LEU A 228 7.53 1.77 -1.96
N THR A 229 8.81 2.07 -1.76
CA THR A 229 9.88 1.63 -2.64
C THR A 229 9.81 0.10 -2.75
N PRO A 230 9.45 -0.46 -3.92
CA PRO A 230 9.69 -1.87 -4.19
C PRO A 230 11.23 -2.05 -4.13
N LEU A 231 11.81 -3.17 -3.69
CA LEU A 231 11.84 -4.39 -4.48
C LEU A 231 11.72 -4.17 -6.01
N GLY A 232 12.34 -3.11 -6.58
CA GLY A 232 12.63 -2.95 -8.01
C GLY A 232 11.84 -1.90 -8.80
N GLN A 233 12.50 -1.20 -9.72
CA GLN A 233 11.82 -0.57 -10.87
C GLN A 233 11.35 -1.68 -11.80
N TYR A 234 10.06 -1.70 -12.13
CA TYR A 234 9.53 -2.68 -13.08
C TYR A 234 9.73 -2.17 -14.51
N ASP A 235 10.14 -3.07 -15.39
CA ASP A 235 10.23 -2.77 -16.82
C ASP A 235 8.84 -2.58 -17.42
N ALA A 236 8.61 -1.45 -18.08
CA ALA A 236 7.33 -1.13 -18.71
C ALA A 236 6.94 -2.16 -19.78
N ALA A 237 7.92 -2.72 -20.51
CA ALA A 237 7.64 -3.73 -21.53
C ALA A 237 7.13 -5.03 -20.91
N ALA A 238 7.75 -5.48 -19.81
CA ALA A 238 7.30 -6.65 -19.05
C ALA A 238 5.94 -6.45 -18.38
N MET A 239 5.61 -5.21 -17.99
CA MET A 239 4.35 -4.88 -17.32
C MET A 239 3.14 -4.76 -18.25
N ARG A 240 3.36 -4.43 -19.53
CA ARG A 240 2.30 -4.15 -20.51
C ARG A 240 1.22 -5.24 -20.62
N PRO A 241 1.54 -6.55 -20.65
CA PRO A 241 0.50 -7.60 -20.70
C PRO A 241 -0.40 -7.66 -19.46
N PHE A 242 0.03 -7.05 -18.35
CA PHE A 242 -0.66 -7.05 -17.07
C PHE A 242 -1.41 -5.74 -16.80
N GLU A 243 -1.50 -4.86 -17.80
CA GLU A 243 -2.21 -3.59 -17.71
C GLU A 243 -3.68 -3.82 -17.28
N PRO A 244 -4.19 -3.01 -16.35
CA PRO A 244 -5.61 -2.95 -16.05
C PRO A 244 -6.42 -2.57 -17.29
N ASP A 245 -7.64 -3.11 -17.39
CA ASP A 245 -8.58 -2.73 -18.44
C ASP A 245 -9.21 -1.37 -18.08
N TYR A 246 -8.76 -0.32 -18.78
CA TYR A 246 -9.23 1.06 -18.59
C TYR A 246 -10.54 1.38 -19.34
N SER A 247 -11.19 0.40 -19.97
CA SER A 247 -12.45 0.65 -20.70
C SER A 247 -13.67 0.80 -19.78
N TYR A 248 -13.59 0.36 -18.52
CA TYR A 248 -14.73 0.38 -17.62
C TYR A 248 -14.96 1.76 -16.99
N ALA A 249 -16.15 2.32 -17.26
CA ALA A 249 -16.63 3.56 -16.66
C ALA A 249 -16.89 3.44 -15.16
N SER A 250 -17.42 2.29 -14.74
CA SER A 250 -17.72 2.03 -13.35
C SER A 250 -17.28 0.63 -12.91
N PRO A 251 -17.07 0.42 -11.59
CA PRO A 251 -16.90 -0.91 -11.04
C PRO A 251 -18.05 -1.86 -11.39
N ALA A 252 -19.29 -1.35 -11.48
CA ALA A 252 -20.46 -2.15 -11.82
C ALA A 252 -20.42 -2.70 -13.25
N ASP A 253 -19.93 -1.91 -14.20
CA ASP A 253 -19.76 -2.36 -15.59
C ASP A 253 -18.67 -3.42 -15.70
N CYS A 254 -17.57 -3.23 -14.97
CA CYS A 254 -16.51 -4.23 -14.85
C CYS A 254 -17.06 -5.55 -14.29
N LEU A 255 -17.89 -5.49 -13.23
CA LEU A 255 -18.51 -6.66 -12.62
C LEU A 255 -19.43 -7.42 -13.59
N LYS A 256 -20.22 -6.71 -14.41
CA LYS A 256 -21.06 -7.33 -15.43
C LYS A 256 -20.25 -8.07 -16.49
N ASP A 257 -19.08 -7.55 -16.88
CA ASP A 257 -18.20 -8.25 -17.82
C ASP A 257 -17.57 -9.49 -17.18
N ILE A 258 -16.95 -9.33 -16.00
CA ILE A 258 -16.22 -10.43 -15.37
C ILE A 258 -17.15 -11.55 -14.88
N ALA A 259 -18.43 -11.28 -14.63
CA ALA A 259 -19.42 -12.30 -14.28
C ALA A 259 -19.57 -13.39 -15.36
N LYS A 260 -19.24 -13.08 -16.62
CA LYS A 260 -19.24 -14.04 -17.74
C LYS A 260 -17.99 -14.92 -17.76
N ARG A 261 -17.01 -14.66 -16.89
CA ARG A 261 -15.69 -15.29 -16.86
C ARG A 261 -15.44 -15.90 -15.48
N PRO A 262 -15.66 -17.22 -15.31
CA PRO A 262 -15.64 -17.88 -14.01
C PRO A 262 -14.36 -17.61 -13.19
N LEU A 263 -13.19 -17.65 -13.85
CA LEU A 263 -11.90 -17.42 -13.19
C LEU A 263 -11.81 -16.00 -12.59
N ARG A 264 -12.20 -14.98 -13.36
CA ARG A 264 -12.17 -13.58 -12.91
C ARG A 264 -13.13 -13.35 -11.76
N MET A 265 -14.33 -13.93 -11.85
CA MET A 265 -15.33 -13.83 -10.80
C MET A 265 -14.87 -14.50 -9.49
N ALA A 266 -14.23 -15.68 -9.58
CA ALA A 266 -13.65 -16.35 -8.42
C ALA A 266 -12.55 -15.51 -7.75
N VAL A 267 -11.65 -14.93 -8.54
CA VAL A 267 -10.60 -14.04 -8.04
C VAL A 267 -11.17 -12.80 -7.36
N TYR A 268 -12.18 -12.16 -7.98
CA TYR A 268 -12.87 -11.02 -7.39
C TYR A 268 -13.55 -11.39 -6.07
N ASN A 269 -14.31 -12.50 -6.05
CA ASN A 269 -15.01 -12.97 -4.85
C ASN A 269 -14.02 -13.27 -3.71
N ALA A 270 -12.91 -13.94 -4.00
CA ALA A 270 -11.87 -14.20 -3.00
C ALA A 270 -11.21 -12.92 -2.49
N SER A 271 -10.99 -11.96 -3.39
CA SER A 271 -10.44 -10.64 -3.08
C SER A 271 -11.38 -9.86 -2.13
N ILE A 272 -12.69 -9.88 -2.37
CA ILE A 272 -13.68 -9.30 -1.45
C ILE A 272 -13.75 -10.09 -0.13
N ALA A 273 -13.83 -11.41 -0.20
CA ALA A 273 -13.86 -12.29 0.97
C ALA A 273 -12.65 -12.04 1.87
N SER A 274 -11.44 -11.88 1.33
CA SER A 274 -10.23 -11.59 2.12
C SER A 274 -10.21 -10.23 2.82
N ARG A 275 -11.08 -9.29 2.39
CA ARG A 275 -11.24 -8.00 3.06
C ARG A 275 -12.24 -8.11 4.21
N GLN A 276 -13.26 -8.95 4.05
CA GLN A 276 -14.27 -9.27 5.06
C GLN A 276 -13.72 -10.21 6.14
N TYR A 277 -13.15 -11.33 5.71
CA TYR A 277 -12.49 -12.34 6.54
C TYR A 277 -11.00 -12.06 6.54
N GLN A 278 -10.47 -11.55 7.65
CA GLN A 278 -9.04 -11.31 7.80
C GLN A 278 -8.46 -12.38 8.71
N ALA A 279 -7.60 -13.24 8.16
CA ALA A 279 -6.78 -14.14 8.97
C ALA A 279 -5.92 -13.33 9.94
N ASN A 280 -5.62 -13.86 11.12
CA ASN A 280 -4.75 -13.18 12.06
C ASN A 280 -3.37 -12.93 11.43
N SER A 281 -2.64 -11.96 11.98
CA SER A 281 -1.23 -11.77 11.61
C SER A 281 -0.39 -12.99 12.00
N THR A 282 0.89 -12.99 11.64
CA THR A 282 1.86 -14.03 12.04
C THR A 282 1.63 -14.56 13.47
N PRO A 283 1.43 -15.87 13.66
CA PRO A 283 1.30 -16.45 15.00
C PRO A 283 2.61 -16.32 15.77
N GLN A 284 2.61 -16.58 17.08
CA GLN A 284 3.85 -16.53 17.85
C GLN A 284 4.81 -17.66 17.40
N LEU A 285 5.90 -17.27 16.73
CA LEU A 285 6.92 -18.22 16.26
C LEU A 285 8.06 -18.42 17.27
N ASN A 286 8.04 -17.70 18.39
CA ASN A 286 9.05 -17.75 19.43
C ASN A 286 8.34 -17.72 20.78
N ILE A 287 8.27 -18.87 21.45
CA ILE A 287 7.45 -19.09 22.63
C ILE A 287 8.33 -19.58 23.77
N ARG A 288 8.27 -18.89 24.91
CA ARG A 288 8.85 -19.38 26.17
C ARG A 288 7.76 -19.97 27.03
N VAL A 289 8.04 -21.12 27.63
CA VAL A 289 7.09 -21.88 28.44
C VAL A 289 7.72 -22.27 29.78
N THR A 290 6.89 -22.68 30.72
CA THR A 290 7.29 -23.25 32.01
C THR A 290 6.65 -24.63 32.17
N PRO A 291 7.17 -25.47 33.06
CA PRO A 291 6.60 -26.80 33.33
C PRO A 291 5.11 -26.78 33.66
N GLY A 292 4.62 -25.70 34.28
CA GLY A 292 3.22 -25.56 34.68
C GLY A 292 2.28 -25.02 33.60
N ASN A 293 2.79 -24.41 32.52
CA ASN A 293 1.93 -23.72 31.54
C ASN A 293 2.09 -24.20 30.09
N PHE A 294 3.10 -25.03 29.76
CA PHE A 294 3.44 -25.33 28.36
C PHE A 294 2.26 -25.92 27.56
N LYS A 295 1.43 -26.76 28.17
CA LYS A 295 0.23 -27.33 27.53
C LYS A 295 -0.83 -26.28 27.22
N GLN A 296 -1.02 -25.32 28.13
CA GLN A 296 -1.96 -24.21 27.95
C GLN A 296 -1.45 -23.28 26.85
N VAL A 297 -0.18 -22.87 26.92
CA VAL A 297 0.44 -21.99 25.92
C VAL A 297 0.40 -22.61 24.52
N ALA A 298 0.70 -23.90 24.39
CA ALA A 298 0.57 -24.60 23.11
C ALA A 298 -0.89 -24.65 22.63
N SER A 299 -1.86 -24.84 23.52
CA SER A 299 -3.28 -24.85 23.16
C SER A 299 -3.76 -23.47 22.69
N ASP A 300 -3.29 -22.39 23.31
CA ASP A 300 -3.64 -21.03 22.89
C ASP A 300 -2.96 -20.66 21.57
N ALA A 301 -1.74 -21.14 21.34
CA ALA A 301 -1.08 -21.05 20.03
C ALA A 301 -1.86 -21.80 18.93
N GLN A 302 -2.39 -23.00 19.22
CA GLN A 302 -3.25 -23.76 18.31
C GLN A 302 -4.55 -22.99 17.98
N LYS A 303 -5.21 -22.40 18.98
CA LYS A 303 -6.43 -21.59 18.77
C LYS A 303 -6.17 -20.43 17.80
N SER A 304 -5.06 -19.71 17.97
CA SER A 304 -4.70 -18.57 17.12
C SER A 304 -4.57 -18.93 15.62
N VAL A 305 -3.97 -20.09 15.32
CA VAL A 305 -3.87 -20.56 13.93
C VAL A 305 -5.14 -21.24 13.42
N ALA A 306 -5.97 -21.81 14.31
CA ALA A 306 -7.27 -22.36 13.95
C ALA A 306 -8.24 -21.25 13.50
N GLU A 307 -8.26 -20.11 14.20
CA GLU A 307 -9.01 -18.92 13.75
C GLU A 307 -8.56 -18.46 12.37
N SER A 308 -7.23 -18.36 12.16
CA SER A 308 -6.67 -17.98 10.85
C SER A 308 -7.04 -18.98 9.77
N GLY A 309 -6.95 -20.28 10.06
CA GLY A 309 -7.32 -21.37 9.16
C GLY A 309 -8.79 -21.31 8.76
N LEU A 310 -9.68 -21.02 9.71
CA LEU A 310 -11.11 -20.83 9.41
C LEU A 310 -11.33 -19.65 8.46
N MET A 311 -10.68 -18.51 8.69
CA MET A 311 -10.80 -17.36 7.78
C MET A 311 -10.27 -17.68 6.38
N ILE A 312 -9.14 -18.40 6.29
CA ILE A 312 -8.58 -18.85 5.01
C ILE A 312 -9.55 -19.79 4.29
N ASP A 313 -10.18 -20.72 5.01
CA ASP A 313 -11.16 -21.64 4.44
C ASP A 313 -12.41 -20.89 3.93
N GLN A 314 -12.90 -19.88 4.64
CA GLN A 314 -14.00 -19.01 4.16
C GLN A 314 -13.62 -18.29 2.85
N ILE A 315 -12.39 -17.80 2.74
CA ILE A 315 -11.92 -17.16 1.50
C ILE A 315 -11.79 -18.20 0.37
N LEU A 316 -11.32 -19.41 0.67
CA LEU A 316 -11.16 -20.48 -0.31
C LEU A 316 -12.49 -20.95 -0.91
N GLN A 317 -13.62 -20.78 -0.22
CA GLN A 317 -14.95 -21.08 -0.77
C GLN A 317 -15.29 -20.26 -2.03
N ALA A 318 -14.62 -19.12 -2.24
CA ALA A 318 -14.77 -18.34 -3.48
C ALA A 318 -14.20 -19.05 -4.73
N TYR A 319 -13.38 -20.10 -4.54
CA TYR A 319 -12.83 -20.94 -5.60
C TYR A 319 -13.58 -22.27 -5.66
N PRO A 320 -14.54 -22.44 -6.60
CA PRO A 320 -15.28 -23.67 -6.72
C PRO A 320 -14.37 -24.81 -7.19
N ARG A 321 -14.72 -26.04 -6.84
CA ARG A 321 -13.94 -27.23 -7.23
C ARG A 321 -13.79 -27.30 -8.76
N GLY A 322 -12.56 -27.47 -9.24
CA GLY A 322 -12.25 -27.57 -10.67
C GLY A 322 -12.12 -26.23 -11.40
N ILE A 323 -12.13 -25.11 -10.66
CA ILE A 323 -11.89 -23.77 -11.23
C ILE A 323 -10.54 -23.66 -11.93
N GLU A 324 -9.57 -24.49 -11.56
CA GLU A 324 -8.25 -24.60 -12.18
C GLU A 324 -8.35 -24.90 -13.68
N ASN A 325 -9.40 -25.61 -14.13
CA ASN A 325 -9.63 -25.88 -15.55
C ASN A 325 -9.93 -24.61 -16.35
N ALA A 326 -10.50 -23.58 -15.71
CA ALA A 326 -10.75 -22.29 -16.35
C ALA A 326 -9.45 -21.49 -16.57
N TYR A 327 -8.35 -21.84 -15.89
CA TYR A 327 -7.06 -21.16 -16.01
C TYR A 327 -6.52 -21.16 -17.44
N ALA A 328 -6.56 -22.32 -18.11
CA ALA A 328 -6.02 -22.49 -19.46
C ALA A 328 -6.78 -21.66 -20.51
N ASN A 329 -8.06 -21.35 -20.25
CA ASN A 329 -8.93 -20.61 -21.16
C ASN A 329 -8.99 -19.10 -20.86
N GLU A 330 -8.35 -18.61 -19.79
CA GLU A 330 -8.34 -17.18 -19.49
C GLU A 330 -7.35 -16.46 -20.40
N LEU A 331 -7.86 -15.51 -21.18
CA LEU A 331 -7.09 -14.77 -22.17
C LEU A 331 -6.29 -13.62 -21.58
N SER A 332 -6.69 -13.07 -20.43
CA SER A 332 -5.99 -11.97 -19.78
C SER A 332 -4.83 -12.49 -18.91
N PRO A 333 -3.57 -12.15 -19.22
CA PRO A 333 -2.43 -12.53 -18.40
C PRO A 333 -2.58 -12.04 -16.96
N ARG A 334 -3.08 -10.80 -16.78
CA ARG A 334 -3.37 -10.21 -15.46
C ARG A 334 -4.28 -11.09 -14.61
N TRP A 335 -5.41 -11.54 -15.16
CA TRP A 335 -6.37 -12.34 -14.41
C TRP A 335 -5.87 -13.76 -14.15
N ARG A 336 -5.12 -14.36 -15.09
CA ARG A 336 -4.43 -15.64 -14.86
C ARG A 336 -3.48 -15.56 -13.69
N VAL A 337 -2.53 -14.62 -13.71
CA VAL A 337 -1.53 -14.53 -12.64
C VAL A 337 -2.13 -14.05 -11.32
N ALA A 338 -3.19 -13.24 -11.37
CA ALA A 338 -3.96 -12.90 -10.18
C ALA A 338 -4.57 -14.15 -9.52
N PHE A 339 -5.18 -15.04 -10.30
CA PHE A 339 -5.68 -16.35 -9.81
C PHE A 339 -4.57 -17.20 -9.22
N ALA A 340 -3.50 -17.45 -9.97
CA ALA A 340 -2.43 -18.32 -9.52
C ALA A 340 -1.78 -17.78 -8.23
N LEU A 341 -1.61 -16.45 -8.12
CA LEU A 341 -1.07 -15.80 -6.93
C LEU A 341 -2.03 -15.90 -5.75
N SER A 342 -3.31 -15.57 -5.93
CA SER A 342 -4.28 -15.58 -4.84
C SER A 342 -4.53 -16.99 -4.33
N TYR A 343 -4.74 -17.94 -5.23
CA TYR A 343 -5.00 -19.34 -4.91
C TYR A 343 -3.77 -19.99 -4.26
N GLY A 344 -2.59 -19.86 -4.88
CA GLY A 344 -1.34 -20.38 -4.33
C GLY A 344 -1.02 -19.86 -2.93
N ARG A 345 -1.22 -18.55 -2.69
CA ARG A 345 -1.00 -17.96 -1.35
C ARG A 345 -2.00 -18.43 -0.30
N LEU A 346 -3.28 -18.62 -0.66
CA LEU A 346 -4.28 -19.16 0.27
C LEU A 346 -3.97 -20.60 0.65
N LEU A 347 -3.62 -21.45 -0.32
CA LEU A 347 -3.22 -22.83 -0.06
C LEU A 347 -1.94 -22.89 0.79
N ALA A 348 -0.94 -22.05 0.50
CA ALA A 348 0.28 -21.94 1.30
C ALA A 348 -0.01 -21.58 2.77
N GLN A 349 -0.86 -20.57 2.97
CA GLN A 349 -1.31 -20.14 4.31
C GLN A 349 -2.06 -21.26 5.05
N LYS A 350 -2.96 -21.97 4.37
CA LYS A 350 -3.67 -23.13 4.92
C LYS A 350 -2.70 -24.22 5.38
N VAL A 351 -1.72 -24.57 4.55
CA VAL A 351 -0.69 -25.57 4.90
C VAL A 351 0.09 -25.14 6.15
N ARG A 352 0.53 -23.88 6.22
CA ARG A 352 1.27 -23.37 7.40
C ARG A 352 0.43 -23.38 8.67
N CYS A 353 -0.85 -23.01 8.60
CA CYS A 353 -1.78 -23.13 9.73
C CYS A 353 -1.84 -24.57 10.26
N MET A 354 -1.99 -25.55 9.37
CA MET A 354 -2.07 -26.96 9.76
C MET A 354 -0.73 -27.47 10.30
N GLU A 355 0.38 -27.07 9.69
CA GLU A 355 1.70 -27.51 10.09
C GLU A 355 2.08 -27.00 11.48
N TYR A 356 1.77 -25.73 11.75
CA TYR A 356 1.92 -25.16 13.09
C TYR A 356 0.98 -25.82 14.11
N ASN A 357 -0.29 -26.04 13.74
CA ASN A 357 -1.27 -26.66 14.64
C ASN A 357 -0.82 -28.06 15.07
N TYR A 358 -0.37 -28.89 14.13
CA TYR A 358 0.13 -30.23 14.44
C TYR A 358 1.48 -30.21 15.19
N ALA A 359 2.37 -29.27 14.88
CA ALA A 359 3.60 -29.08 15.66
C ALA A 359 3.31 -28.78 17.15
N CYS A 360 2.34 -27.90 17.42
CA CYS A 360 1.92 -27.62 18.79
C CYS A 360 1.23 -28.83 19.46
N ALA A 361 0.44 -29.61 18.72
CA ALA A 361 -0.15 -30.84 19.23
C ALA A 361 0.94 -31.86 19.64
N GLN A 362 1.96 -32.03 18.81
CA GLN A 362 3.07 -32.92 19.11
C GLN A 362 3.85 -32.45 20.34
N LEU A 363 4.19 -31.15 20.45
CA LEU A 363 4.85 -30.60 21.64
C LEU A 363 4.06 -30.84 22.93
N LYS A 364 2.73 -30.81 22.88
CA LYS A 364 1.86 -31.09 24.05
C LYS A 364 1.90 -32.54 24.49
N ASN A 365 2.04 -33.46 23.54
CA ASN A 365 1.98 -34.89 23.77
C ASN A 365 3.35 -35.46 24.14
N ASP A 366 4.41 -34.96 23.50
CA ASP A 366 5.76 -35.51 23.62
C ASP A 366 6.52 -34.95 24.84
N LEU A 367 6.20 -33.73 25.30
CA LEU A 367 6.93 -33.10 26.40
C LEU A 367 6.28 -33.33 27.77
N THR A 368 7.10 -33.65 28.76
CA THR A 368 6.71 -33.68 30.17
C THR A 368 7.12 -32.37 30.88
N PRO A 369 6.56 -32.05 32.07
CA PRO A 369 7.02 -30.94 32.89
C PRO A 369 8.54 -30.98 33.16
N GLN A 370 9.12 -32.18 33.27
CA GLN A 370 10.55 -32.36 33.51
C GLN A 370 11.41 -32.04 32.28
N ASP A 371 10.93 -32.36 31.08
CA ASP A 371 11.63 -31.99 29.84
C ASP A 371 11.61 -30.47 29.64
N VAL A 372 10.50 -29.83 29.97
CA VAL A 372 10.40 -28.37 29.93
C VAL A 372 11.33 -27.71 30.95
N SER A 373 11.45 -28.26 32.17
CA SER A 373 12.29 -27.68 33.22
C SER A 373 13.79 -27.75 32.95
N SER A 374 14.23 -28.60 32.02
CA SER A 374 15.65 -28.93 31.80
C SER A 374 16.15 -28.79 30.36
N LYS A 375 15.27 -28.93 29.35
CA LYS A 375 15.69 -29.06 27.93
C LYS A 375 14.91 -28.17 26.96
N SER A 376 13.61 -27.96 27.19
CA SER A 376 12.72 -27.36 26.19
C SER A 376 11.75 -26.30 26.77
N ASN A 377 12.26 -25.32 27.50
CA ASN A 377 11.45 -24.16 27.92
C ASN A 377 11.36 -23.04 26.87
N HIS A 378 11.98 -23.21 25.71
CA HIS A 378 11.96 -22.24 24.61
C HIS A 378 11.77 -22.93 23.26
N TRP A 379 10.64 -22.66 22.60
CA TRP A 379 10.29 -23.18 21.29
C TRP A 379 10.43 -22.10 20.22
N ILE A 380 11.17 -22.42 19.15
CA ILE A 380 11.37 -21.52 18.01
C ILE A 380 10.92 -22.24 16.74
N PHE A 381 9.86 -21.75 16.14
CA PHE A 381 9.30 -22.27 14.89
C PHE A 381 10.03 -21.63 13.71
N ARG A 382 10.58 -22.45 12.82
CA ARG A 382 11.31 -22.00 11.62
C ARG A 382 10.78 -22.69 10.36
N PRO A 383 10.82 -22.01 9.20
CA PRO A 383 10.53 -22.66 7.93
C PRO A 383 11.44 -23.87 7.72
N ASP A 384 10.90 -24.91 7.10
CA ASP A 384 11.64 -26.09 6.70
C ASP A 384 11.19 -26.59 5.33
N SER A 385 12.15 -27.11 4.56
CA SER A 385 11.90 -27.64 3.21
C SER A 385 10.96 -28.86 3.22
N LYS A 386 10.87 -29.56 4.35
CA LYS A 386 10.04 -30.76 4.54
C LYS A 386 8.82 -30.43 5.38
N LEU A 387 7.68 -31.02 5.02
CA LEU A 387 6.51 -31.07 5.90
C LEU A 387 6.76 -32.14 6.98
N ASN A 388 6.90 -31.70 8.22
CA ASN A 388 7.29 -32.54 9.35
C ASN A 388 6.08 -33.04 10.16
N TYR A 389 4.97 -32.30 10.20
CA TYR A 389 3.81 -32.66 11.06
C TYR A 389 2.52 -32.89 10.25
N ALA A 390 2.28 -32.13 9.18
CA ALA A 390 1.05 -32.12 8.39
C ALA A 390 1.14 -33.02 7.14
N ALA A 391 1.50 -34.29 7.32
CA ALA A 391 1.62 -35.23 6.21
C ALA A 391 0.40 -35.32 5.27
N PRO A 392 -0.87 -35.22 5.76
CA PRO A 392 -2.05 -35.21 4.88
C PRO A 392 -2.10 -34.03 3.89
N PHE A 393 -1.38 -32.94 4.17
CA PHE A 393 -1.39 -31.71 3.37
C PHE A 393 -0.29 -31.66 2.31
N LYS A 394 0.51 -32.73 2.13
CA LYS A 394 1.58 -32.79 1.11
C LYS A 394 1.11 -32.44 -0.30
N LYS A 395 -0.07 -32.92 -0.71
CA LYS A 395 -0.63 -32.60 -2.04
C LYS A 395 -0.99 -31.11 -2.16
N VAL A 396 -1.62 -30.55 -1.13
CA VAL A 396 -1.99 -29.14 -1.08
C VAL A 396 -0.75 -28.24 -1.07
N ALA A 397 0.31 -28.65 -0.37
CA ALA A 397 1.58 -27.94 -0.36
C ALA A 397 2.25 -27.93 -1.74
N ALA A 398 2.30 -29.08 -2.42
CA ALA A 398 2.84 -29.17 -3.77
C ALA A 398 2.04 -28.30 -4.76
N GLU A 399 0.71 -28.28 -4.64
CA GLU A 399 -0.16 -27.44 -5.46
C GLU A 399 0.06 -25.95 -5.19
N ALA A 400 0.16 -25.54 -3.92
CA ALA A 400 0.45 -24.17 -3.53
C ALA A 400 1.78 -23.69 -4.15
N THR A 401 2.84 -24.49 -4.01
CA THR A 401 4.15 -24.21 -4.60
C THR A 401 4.07 -24.10 -6.12
N ARG A 402 3.40 -25.06 -6.79
CA ARG A 402 3.21 -25.05 -8.24
C ARG A 402 2.56 -23.75 -8.72
N TRP A 403 1.46 -23.32 -8.09
CA TRP A 403 0.77 -22.09 -8.49
C TRP A 403 1.63 -20.85 -8.30
N LEU A 404 2.39 -20.77 -7.20
CA LEU A 404 3.30 -19.66 -6.95
C LEU A 404 4.46 -19.65 -7.97
N GLU A 405 5.03 -20.80 -8.30
CA GLU A 405 6.05 -20.94 -9.34
C GLU A 405 5.52 -20.54 -10.72
N THR A 406 4.28 -20.92 -11.06
CA THR A 406 3.61 -20.47 -12.28
C THR A 406 3.58 -18.94 -12.37
N VAL A 407 3.28 -18.23 -11.28
CA VAL A 407 3.30 -16.75 -11.28
C VAL A 407 4.70 -16.20 -11.56
N VAL A 408 5.73 -16.79 -10.96
CA VAL A 408 7.12 -16.36 -11.18
C VAL A 408 7.53 -16.55 -12.64
N ASN A 409 7.10 -17.66 -13.25
CA ASN A 409 7.43 -18.01 -14.62
C ASN A 409 6.62 -17.22 -15.66
N GLU A 410 5.33 -16.97 -15.42
CA GLU A 410 4.46 -16.26 -16.36
C GLU A 410 4.58 -14.73 -16.27
N ALA A 411 4.95 -14.19 -15.10
CA ALA A 411 5.05 -12.75 -14.88
C ALA A 411 6.39 -12.33 -14.25
N PRO A 412 7.54 -12.71 -14.83
CA PRO A 412 8.85 -12.36 -14.28
C PRO A 412 9.05 -10.85 -14.26
N GLY A 413 9.71 -10.34 -13.22
CA GLY A 413 9.97 -8.91 -13.07
C GLY A 413 8.73 -8.05 -12.78
N THR A 414 7.59 -8.67 -12.45
CA THR A 414 6.35 -7.96 -12.07
C THR A 414 6.13 -7.97 -10.55
N PRO A 415 5.28 -7.08 -10.02
CA PRO A 415 4.82 -7.13 -8.63
C PRO A 415 4.18 -8.47 -8.23
N PHE A 416 3.56 -9.19 -9.18
CA PHE A 416 2.98 -10.51 -8.93
C PHE A 416 4.07 -11.53 -8.59
N ALA A 417 5.13 -11.59 -9.40
CA ALA A 417 6.27 -12.47 -9.16
C ALA A 417 7.03 -12.10 -7.89
N VAL A 418 7.15 -10.81 -7.55
CA VAL A 418 7.76 -10.39 -6.27
C VAL A 418 6.98 -10.97 -5.08
N MET A 419 5.64 -10.93 -5.13
CA MET A 419 4.80 -11.50 -4.08
C MET A 419 4.91 -13.03 -4.02
N ALA A 420 4.91 -13.71 -5.17
CA ALA A 420 5.07 -15.16 -5.24
C ALA A 420 6.45 -15.61 -4.72
N ASN A 421 7.53 -14.97 -5.18
CA ASN A 421 8.89 -15.24 -4.70
C ASN A 421 9.04 -15.02 -3.20
N ARG A 422 8.38 -14.01 -2.64
CA ARG A 422 8.39 -13.78 -1.19
C ARG A 422 7.70 -14.91 -0.42
N GLU A 423 6.61 -15.42 -0.97
CA GLU A 423 5.89 -16.56 -0.40
C GLU A 423 6.74 -17.84 -0.48
N LEU A 424 7.40 -18.08 -1.62
CA LEU A 424 8.26 -19.24 -1.90
C LEU A 424 9.59 -19.21 -1.14
N LYS A 425 10.12 -18.02 -0.83
CA LYS A 425 11.37 -17.84 -0.08
C LYS A 425 11.36 -18.60 1.24
N ASP A 426 10.22 -18.62 1.92
CA ASP A 426 10.03 -19.31 3.18
C ASP A 426 9.23 -20.61 2.92
N PRO A 427 9.90 -21.79 2.92
CA PRO A 427 9.24 -23.07 2.65
C PRO A 427 7.97 -23.31 3.49
N LEU A 428 7.05 -24.12 2.97
CA LEU A 428 5.75 -24.36 3.60
C LEU A 428 5.81 -25.26 4.83
N GLY A 429 6.85 -26.09 4.93
CA GLY A 429 7.10 -26.93 6.09
C GLY A 429 7.59 -26.13 7.29
N LEU A 430 7.53 -26.75 8.46
CA LEU A 430 7.93 -26.13 9.72
C LEU A 430 8.81 -27.08 10.51
N LYS A 431 9.83 -26.55 11.17
CA LYS A 431 10.60 -27.26 12.18
C LYS A 431 10.53 -26.52 13.51
N VAL A 432 10.39 -27.27 14.60
CA VAL A 432 10.46 -26.72 15.95
C VAL A 432 11.86 -26.92 16.51
N ILE A 433 12.56 -25.83 16.76
CA ILE A 433 13.84 -25.83 17.48
C ILE A 433 13.52 -25.67 18.96
N GLN A 434 13.80 -26.70 19.74
CA GLN A 434 13.67 -26.71 21.19
C GLN A 434 14.99 -26.31 21.85
N ARG A 435 14.94 -25.43 22.85
CA ARG A 435 16.12 -25.00 23.62
C ARG A 435 15.76 -24.81 25.09
N TYR A 436 16.79 -24.82 25.93
CA TYR A 436 16.70 -24.43 27.33
C TYR A 436 17.34 -23.06 27.54
N VAL A 437 16.61 -22.16 28.18
CA VAL A 437 17.09 -20.86 28.64
C VAL A 437 17.04 -20.87 30.17
N PRO A 438 18.19 -20.89 30.86
CA PRO A 438 18.20 -20.88 32.31
C PRO A 438 17.59 -19.57 32.84
N PRO A 439 16.94 -19.59 34.02
CA PRO A 439 16.47 -18.37 34.65
C PRO A 439 17.63 -17.41 34.87
N VAL A 440 17.41 -16.11 34.64
CA VAL A 440 18.43 -15.08 34.88
C VAL A 440 18.84 -15.16 36.35
N GLN A 441 20.08 -15.56 36.61
CA GLN A 441 20.61 -15.59 37.97
C GLN A 441 20.53 -14.17 38.52
N ARG A 442 19.71 -13.96 39.57
CA ARG A 442 19.77 -12.71 40.33
C ARG A 442 21.21 -12.58 40.80
N ARG A 443 21.88 -11.48 40.41
CA ARG A 443 23.19 -11.13 41.00
C ARG A 443 23.03 -11.25 42.52
N PRO A 444 23.96 -11.92 43.23
CA PRO A 444 23.94 -11.94 44.68
C PRO A 444 23.75 -10.51 45.16
N GLY A 445 22.74 -10.28 46.01
CA GLY A 445 22.59 -8.99 46.67
C GLY A 445 23.93 -8.66 47.32
N ARG A 446 24.42 -7.43 47.13
CA ARG A 446 25.61 -6.94 47.83
C ARG A 446 25.44 -7.27 49.32
N PRO A 447 26.43 -7.85 50.01
CA PRO A 447 26.32 -8.14 51.43
C PRO A 447 25.85 -6.87 52.15
N ASN A 448 24.85 -6.97 53.03
CA ASN A 448 24.43 -5.85 53.85
C ASN A 448 25.68 -5.29 54.53
N ALA A 449 25.97 -4.01 54.29
CA ALA A 449 27.03 -3.32 54.99
C ALA A 449 26.77 -3.48 56.50
N VAL A 450 27.80 -3.92 57.22
CA VAL A 450 27.80 -4.05 58.68
C VAL A 450 27.22 -2.79 59.29
N ALA A 451 26.21 -2.95 60.15
CA ALA A 451 25.56 -1.83 60.81
C ALA A 451 26.59 -0.99 61.59
N THR A 452 26.84 0.23 61.12
CA THR A 452 27.58 1.23 61.90
C THR A 452 26.83 1.55 63.19
N PRO A 453 27.51 1.72 64.34
CA PRO A 453 26.86 1.98 65.62
C PRO A 453 25.98 3.24 65.60
N ASN A 454 24.83 3.13 66.26
CA ASN A 454 23.80 4.16 66.40
C ASN A 454 24.38 5.54 66.75
N ARG A 455 24.28 6.51 65.82
CA ARG A 455 24.23 7.92 66.19
C ARG A 455 22.79 8.27 66.58
N PRO A 456 22.56 8.96 67.71
CA PRO A 456 21.21 9.33 68.13
C PRO A 456 20.57 10.24 67.06
N ARG A 457 19.48 9.75 66.45
CA ARG A 457 18.64 10.54 65.55
C ARG A 457 17.75 11.45 66.39
N VAL A 458 17.88 12.75 66.17
CA VAL A 458 16.96 13.76 66.69
C VAL A 458 15.57 13.49 66.08
N LEU A 459 14.59 13.16 66.92
CA LEU A 459 13.21 12.88 66.53
C LEU A 459 12.50 14.21 66.21
N PHE A 460 12.48 14.60 64.94
CA PHE A 460 11.51 15.60 64.49
C PHE A 460 10.15 14.92 64.32
N ALA A 461 9.12 15.53 64.93
CA ALA A 461 7.75 15.06 64.94
C ALA A 461 7.24 14.70 63.53
N ASN A 462 6.71 13.48 63.42
CA ASN A 462 6.13 12.92 62.21
C ASN A 462 4.94 13.75 61.71
N LYS A 463 5.17 14.61 60.71
CA LYS A 463 4.09 14.92 59.75
C LYS A 463 3.91 13.71 58.84
N LYS A 464 2.80 13.00 58.98
CA LYS A 464 2.37 11.89 58.11
C LYS A 464 2.49 12.30 56.64
N ARG A 465 3.60 11.96 55.98
CA ARG A 465 3.69 12.00 54.52
C ARG A 465 2.92 10.80 53.99
N LYS A 466 1.79 11.07 53.33
CA LYS A 466 1.10 10.09 52.49
C LYS A 466 2.11 9.58 51.45
N ASN A 467 2.56 8.34 51.61
CA ASN A 467 3.29 7.61 50.56
C ASN A 467 2.30 7.19 49.48
N THR A 468 1.81 8.16 48.70
CA THR A 468 1.27 7.89 47.37
C THR A 468 2.44 7.99 46.39
N PRO A 469 2.73 6.94 45.59
CA PRO A 469 3.65 7.06 44.46
C PRO A 469 3.20 8.25 43.59
N PRO A 470 4.13 9.06 43.06
CA PRO A 470 3.74 10.09 42.10
C PRO A 470 2.95 9.40 40.96
N PRO A 471 1.83 9.98 40.51
CA PRO A 471 1.09 9.42 39.39
C PRO A 471 2.04 9.25 38.22
N ALA A 472 2.02 8.07 37.59
CA ALA A 472 2.81 7.79 36.40
C ALA A 472 2.64 8.98 35.43
N PRO A 473 3.73 9.49 34.82
CA PRO A 473 3.64 10.61 33.89
C PRO A 473 2.57 10.25 32.86
N LYS A 474 1.53 11.09 32.77
CA LYS A 474 0.46 10.89 31.79
C LYS A 474 1.15 10.68 30.44
N PRO A 475 0.83 9.59 29.72
CA PRO A 475 1.42 9.39 28.40
C PRO A 475 1.24 10.68 27.61
N PRO A 476 2.29 11.17 26.92
CA PRO A 476 2.19 12.40 26.15
C PRO A 476 0.96 12.31 25.26
N LYS A 477 0.16 13.38 25.23
CA LYS A 477 -1.05 13.42 24.41
C LYS A 477 -0.66 12.95 23.00
N PRO A 478 -1.43 12.02 22.40
CA PRO A 478 -1.12 11.55 21.07
C PRO A 478 -0.98 12.77 20.14
N PRO A 479 0.07 12.84 19.32
CA PRO A 479 0.29 13.98 18.43
C PRO A 479 -0.91 14.15 17.51
N LYS A 480 -1.25 15.41 17.19
CA LYS A 480 -2.29 15.68 16.20
C LYS A 480 -1.71 15.36 14.83
N LEU A 481 -2.01 14.18 14.32
CA LEU A 481 -1.56 13.77 12.99
C LEU A 481 -2.22 14.67 11.94
N PRO A 482 -1.46 15.21 10.97
CA PRO A 482 -2.04 15.96 9.87
C PRO A 482 -2.94 15.02 9.05
N ARG A 483 -4.02 15.59 8.50
CA ARG A 483 -4.74 14.94 7.39
C ARG A 483 -3.89 15.23 6.16
N LEU A 484 -3.32 14.17 5.60
CA LEU A 484 -2.76 14.20 4.26
C LEU A 484 -3.96 14.11 3.32
#